data_AF-A0AAW9HXH9-F1
#
_entry.id   AF-A0AAW9HXH9-F1
#
_cell.length_a   1.000
_cell.length_b   1.000
_cell.length_c   1.000
_cell.angle_alpha   90.00
_cell.angle_beta   90.00
_cell.angle_gamma   90.00
#
_symmetry.space_group_name_H-M   'P 1'
#
loop_
_entity.id
_entity.type
_entity.pdbx_description
1 polymer ?
#
loop_
_entity_poly.entity_id
_entity_poly.type
_entity_poly.pdbx_seq_one_letter_code
_entity_poly.pdbx_strand_id
1 'polypeptide(L)'
;VNGTMDKLISRGYEKSAKYTPKAWGGVYKLTESSLMSKNEFKDNPLTSLISRKLKKLVENKKPDLIIGTHPFPMIALSTLKKHSQLYDSSESGTFTESIHKYYKNLNIPPLVTVLTDYTTHSAYIQNEINYYIAGHEYVKELLIEDGIDKEKIKAYGIPVEKSFLSHRDKETVLSELDLDPNKFTVLLMGGSFGAGSIR
;
A
#
# COMPACT_ATOMS: atom_id res chain seq x y z
N VAL A 1 1.85 -20.42 -6.54
CA VAL A 1 2.32 -19.82 -5.26
C VAL A 1 2.61 -20.97 -4.30
N ASN A 2 3.77 -20.98 -3.63
CA ASN A 2 4.22 -22.13 -2.83
C ASN A 2 3.54 -22.12 -1.44
N GLY A 3 2.49 -22.93 -1.26
CA GLY A 3 1.60 -22.86 -0.09
C GLY A 3 2.26 -23.13 1.26
N THR A 4 3.41 -23.79 1.29
CA THR A 4 4.18 -24.03 2.52
C THR A 4 4.87 -22.76 3.01
N MET A 5 5.41 -21.96 2.09
CA MET A 5 6.04 -20.67 2.40
C MET A 5 4.99 -19.66 2.88
N ASP A 6 3.83 -19.66 2.22
CA ASP A 6 2.72 -18.77 2.57
C ASP A 6 2.22 -19.05 4.00
N LYS A 7 2.00 -20.33 4.34
CA LYS A 7 1.65 -20.75 5.72
C LYS A 7 2.70 -20.36 6.75
N LEU A 8 3.99 -20.42 6.41
CA LEU A 8 5.09 -20.05 7.30
C LEU A 8 5.15 -18.54 7.54
N ILE A 9 4.99 -17.75 6.49
CA ILE A 9 4.92 -16.28 6.57
C ILE A 9 3.67 -15.86 7.36
N SER A 10 2.50 -16.44 7.05
CA SER A 10 1.26 -16.15 7.79
C SER A 10 1.37 -16.52 9.26
N ARG A 11 1.90 -17.71 9.61
CA ARG A 11 2.11 -18.11 11.01
C ARG A 11 3.17 -17.28 11.73
N GLY A 12 4.22 -16.87 11.03
CA GLY A 12 5.26 -15.99 11.57
C GLY A 12 4.70 -14.60 11.87
N TYR A 13 3.93 -14.05 10.92
CA TYR A 13 3.21 -12.79 11.08
C TYR A 13 2.18 -12.87 12.22
N GLU A 14 1.37 -13.93 12.26
CA GLU A 14 0.39 -14.21 13.31
C GLU A 14 1.04 -14.24 14.70
N LYS A 15 2.15 -14.98 14.86
CA LYS A 15 2.88 -15.04 16.12
C LYS A 15 3.50 -13.69 16.50
N SER A 16 4.03 -12.94 15.54
CA SER A 16 4.63 -11.63 15.80
C SER A 16 3.58 -10.61 16.27
N ALA A 17 2.45 -10.54 15.57
CA ALA A 17 1.34 -9.66 15.91
C ALA A 17 0.72 -10.01 17.28
N LYS A 18 0.61 -11.31 17.61
CA LYS A 18 -0.03 -11.77 18.85
C LYS A 18 0.87 -11.71 20.09
N TYR A 19 2.18 -11.98 19.95
CA TYR A 19 3.08 -12.15 21.10
C TYR A 19 4.17 -11.08 21.21
N THR A 20 4.38 -10.26 20.19
CA THR A 20 5.41 -9.20 20.23
C THR A 20 4.92 -7.85 19.67
N PRO A 21 3.78 -7.32 20.15
CA PRO A 21 3.21 -6.08 19.64
C PRO A 21 4.15 -4.87 19.78
N LYS A 22 5.04 -4.86 20.78
CA LYS A 22 6.07 -3.80 20.93
C LYS A 22 7.15 -3.85 19.84
N ALA A 23 7.51 -5.03 19.33
CA ALA A 23 8.48 -5.13 18.23
C ALA A 23 7.83 -4.67 16.92
N TRP A 24 6.58 -5.04 16.67
CA TRP A 24 5.82 -4.55 15.52
C TRP A 24 5.58 -3.04 15.59
N GLY A 25 5.17 -2.53 16.75
CA GLY A 25 5.04 -1.09 17.01
C GLY A 25 6.38 -0.36 16.92
N GLY A 26 7.50 -1.01 17.24
CA GLY A 26 8.85 -0.48 17.06
C GLY A 26 9.23 -0.38 15.58
N VAL A 27 8.94 -1.41 14.78
CA VAL A 27 9.10 -1.35 13.31
C VAL A 27 8.23 -0.25 12.73
N TYR A 28 6.95 -0.17 13.14
CA TYR A 28 6.03 0.89 12.71
C TYR A 28 6.53 2.28 13.10
N LYS A 29 6.99 2.50 14.33
CA LYS A 29 7.55 3.77 14.79
C LYS A 29 8.87 4.14 14.12
N LEU A 30 9.72 3.16 13.81
CA LEU A 30 10.96 3.37 13.03
C LEU A 30 10.64 3.68 11.56
N THR A 31 9.62 3.05 10.99
CA THR A 31 9.14 3.40 9.64
C THR A 31 8.48 4.77 9.64
N GLU A 32 7.66 5.10 10.64
CA GLU A 32 7.09 6.43 10.83
C GLU A 32 8.21 7.46 10.99
N SER A 33 9.05 7.37 12.01
CA SER A 33 10.13 8.36 12.23
C SER A 33 11.16 8.48 11.08
N SER A 34 11.40 7.44 10.27
CA SER A 34 12.34 7.51 9.14
C SER A 34 11.71 7.78 7.76
N LEU A 35 10.40 7.57 7.61
CA LEU A 35 9.62 7.87 6.38
C LEU A 35 8.76 9.14 6.52
N MET A 36 8.52 9.66 7.73
CA MET A 36 7.68 10.84 8.01
C MET A 36 8.39 12.18 7.73
N SER A 37 9.23 12.22 6.71
CA SER A 37 9.58 13.48 6.10
C SER A 37 8.66 13.69 4.92
N LYS A 38 7.68 14.60 5.06
CA LYS A 38 6.87 15.06 3.93
C LYS A 38 7.83 15.48 2.82
N ASN A 39 7.67 14.93 1.63
CA ASN A 39 8.40 15.30 0.41
C ASN A 39 9.93 15.10 0.40
N GLU A 40 10.57 14.59 1.46
CA GLU A 40 12.02 14.37 1.44
C GLU A 40 12.44 12.97 1.91
N PHE A 41 13.03 12.28 0.95
CA PHE A 41 13.53 10.91 0.98
C PHE A 41 14.67 10.75 1.98
N LYS A 42 14.68 9.63 2.69
CA LYS A 42 15.94 9.03 3.13
C LYS A 42 16.08 7.69 2.43
N ASP A 43 17.19 7.52 1.70
CA ASP A 43 17.64 6.24 1.16
C ASP A 43 17.86 5.24 2.30
N ASN A 44 16.75 4.68 2.79
CA ASN A 44 16.82 3.71 3.85
C ASN A 44 17.13 2.32 3.23
N PRO A 45 17.85 1.46 3.96
CA PRO A 45 18.23 0.13 3.45
C PRO A 45 17.02 -0.74 3.04
N LEU A 46 15.86 -0.53 3.67
CA LEU A 46 14.63 -1.27 3.39
C LEU A 46 14.07 -0.94 2.00
N THR A 47 13.96 0.34 1.67
CA THR A 47 13.54 0.85 0.37
C THR A 47 14.48 0.34 -0.71
N SER A 48 15.81 0.39 -0.49
CA SER A 48 16.79 -0.15 -1.45
C SER A 48 16.57 -1.65 -1.73
N LEU A 49 16.31 -2.46 -0.70
CA LEU A 49 16.03 -3.89 -0.86
C LEU A 49 14.74 -4.14 -1.66
N ILE A 50 13.67 -3.40 -1.36
CA ILE A 50 12.38 -3.52 -2.05
C ILE A 50 12.53 -3.05 -3.50
N SER A 51 13.16 -1.91 -3.74
CA SER A 51 13.47 -1.37 -5.07
C SER A 51 14.25 -2.36 -5.94
N ARG A 52 15.14 -3.18 -5.35
CA ARG A 52 15.81 -4.29 -6.05
C ARG A 52 14.90 -5.35 -6.62
N LYS A 53 13.85 -5.70 -5.88
CA LYS A 53 12.84 -6.67 -6.36
C LYS A 53 11.89 -6.02 -7.34
N LEU A 54 11.43 -4.80 -7.05
CA LEU A 54 10.47 -4.09 -7.91
C LEU A 54 11.07 -3.73 -9.26
N LYS A 55 12.33 -3.28 -9.32
CA LYS A 55 13.03 -3.04 -10.59
C LYS A 55 12.99 -4.27 -11.49
N LYS A 56 13.41 -5.43 -10.98
CA LYS A 56 13.39 -6.69 -11.75
C LYS A 56 11.99 -7.04 -12.25
N LEU A 57 10.96 -6.80 -11.43
CA LEU A 57 9.58 -7.02 -11.84
C LEU A 57 9.15 -6.08 -12.96
N VAL A 58 9.47 -4.79 -12.85
CA VAL A 58 9.16 -3.78 -13.89
C VAL A 58 9.88 -4.11 -15.20
N GLU A 59 11.18 -4.42 -15.17
CA GLU A 59 11.95 -4.77 -16.37
C GLU A 59 11.45 -6.04 -17.06
N ASN A 60 11.06 -7.06 -16.27
CA ASN A 60 10.60 -8.34 -16.80
C ASN A 60 9.16 -8.29 -17.31
N LYS A 61 8.28 -7.56 -16.62
CA LYS A 61 6.85 -7.51 -16.94
C LYS A 61 6.49 -6.36 -17.89
N LYS A 62 7.32 -5.32 -17.95
CA LYS A 62 7.11 -4.11 -18.77
C LYS A 62 5.68 -3.57 -18.67
N PRO A 63 5.18 -3.27 -17.45
CA PRO A 63 3.82 -2.79 -17.28
C PRO A 63 3.64 -1.38 -17.87
N ASP A 64 2.45 -1.11 -18.42
CA ASP A 64 2.06 0.23 -18.87
C ASP A 64 1.49 1.10 -17.74
N LEU A 65 1.14 0.49 -16.60
CA LEU A 65 0.56 1.12 -15.41
C LEU A 65 0.91 0.29 -14.18
N ILE A 66 1.22 0.94 -13.05
CA ILE A 66 1.38 0.27 -11.76
C ILE A 66 0.38 0.86 -10.76
N ILE A 67 -0.40 -0.03 -10.16
CA ILE A 67 -1.36 0.29 -9.09
C ILE A 67 -0.87 -0.37 -7.80
N GLY A 68 -0.74 0.41 -6.73
CA GLY A 68 -0.38 -0.11 -5.41
C GLY A 68 -1.38 0.30 -4.33
N THR A 69 -1.62 -0.60 -3.38
CA THR A 69 -2.50 -0.39 -2.22
C THR A 69 -1.73 -0.19 -0.92
N HIS A 70 -0.39 -0.26 -0.97
CA HIS A 70 0.45 -0.25 0.22
C HIS A 70 1.55 0.82 0.07
N PRO A 71 1.84 1.61 1.13
CA PRO A 71 2.78 2.73 1.02
C PRO A 71 4.21 2.29 0.70
N PHE A 72 4.76 1.26 1.37
CA PHE A 72 6.19 0.90 1.18
C PHE A 72 6.59 0.52 -0.27
N PRO A 73 5.86 -0.34 -1.00
CA PRO A 73 6.15 -0.57 -2.42
C PRO A 73 6.03 0.70 -3.27
N MET A 74 5.05 1.56 -2.96
CA MET A 74 4.85 2.81 -3.70
C MET A 74 5.98 3.80 -3.45
N ILE A 75 6.49 3.91 -2.22
CA ILE A 75 7.70 4.68 -1.89
C ILE A 75 8.88 4.16 -2.71
N ALA A 76 9.12 2.84 -2.73
CA ALA A 76 10.21 2.23 -3.49
C ALA A 76 10.10 2.47 -5.01
N LEU A 77 8.88 2.41 -5.57
CA LEU A 77 8.62 2.74 -6.98
C LEU A 77 8.83 4.23 -7.26
N SER A 78 8.42 5.09 -6.34
CA SER A 78 8.67 6.53 -6.42
C SER A 78 10.16 6.84 -6.47
N THR A 79 10.94 6.20 -5.58
CA THR A 79 12.40 6.28 -5.58
C THR A 79 13.00 5.82 -6.91
N LEU A 80 12.57 4.66 -7.43
CA LEU A 80 13.03 4.15 -8.73
C LEU A 80 12.75 5.16 -9.86
N LYS A 81 11.55 5.75 -9.89
CA LYS A 81 11.10 6.71 -10.90
C LYS A 81 11.84 8.05 -10.82
N LYS A 82 12.06 8.55 -9.61
CA LYS A 82 12.81 9.79 -9.39
C LYS A 82 14.26 9.66 -9.88
N HIS A 83 14.93 8.59 -9.48
CA HIS A 83 16.33 8.39 -9.86
C HIS A 83 16.51 8.08 -11.35
N SER A 84 15.55 7.43 -12.00
CA SER A 84 15.60 7.24 -13.45
C SER A 84 15.48 8.58 -14.19
N GLN A 85 14.62 9.49 -13.72
CA GLN A 85 14.43 10.82 -14.32
C GLN A 85 15.64 11.74 -14.08
N LEU A 86 16.23 11.73 -12.88
CA LEU A 86 17.41 12.53 -12.57
C LEU A 86 18.63 12.13 -13.41
N TYR A 87 18.78 10.83 -13.70
CA TYR A 87 19.85 10.31 -14.57
C TYR A 87 19.82 10.95 -15.97
N ASP A 88 18.64 11.14 -16.55
CA ASP A 88 18.50 11.73 -17.89
C ASP A 88 18.85 13.24 -17.91
N SER A 89 18.96 13.88 -16.74
CA SER A 89 19.08 15.34 -16.59
C SER A 89 20.44 15.84 -16.05
N SER A 90 21.36 14.98 -15.62
CA SER A 90 22.61 15.39 -14.95
C SER A 90 23.88 14.79 -15.58
N GLU A 91 24.83 15.66 -15.95
CA GLU A 91 26.23 15.31 -16.22
C GLU A 91 27.02 15.13 -14.91
N SER A 92 27.52 13.90 -14.69
CA SER A 92 28.75 13.53 -13.95
C SER A 92 28.89 13.74 -12.42
N GLY A 93 29.62 12.82 -11.76
CA GLY A 93 30.28 13.07 -10.47
C GLY A 93 30.28 11.93 -9.44
N THR A 94 31.33 11.10 -9.48
CA THR A 94 32.02 10.36 -8.38
C THR A 94 31.23 9.98 -7.11
N PHE A 95 31.17 8.68 -6.81
CA PHE A 95 30.36 7.95 -5.80
C PHE A 95 28.90 7.72 -6.19
N THR A 96 28.24 8.74 -6.73
CA THR A 96 26.86 8.67 -7.25
C THR A 96 26.71 7.71 -8.42
N GLU A 97 27.79 7.42 -9.15
CA GLU A 97 27.83 6.58 -10.35
C GLU A 97 27.43 5.10 -10.12
N SER A 98 27.84 4.50 -9.00
CA SER A 98 27.51 3.10 -8.69
C SER A 98 26.04 2.90 -8.36
N ILE A 99 25.42 3.90 -7.71
CA ILE A 99 23.98 3.94 -7.47
C ILE A 99 23.24 4.35 -8.76
N HIS A 100 23.76 5.31 -9.53
CA HIS A 100 23.19 5.75 -10.82
C HIS A 100 23.12 4.62 -11.85
N LYS A 101 24.16 3.77 -11.96
CA LYS A 101 24.16 2.63 -12.89
C LYS A 101 23.01 1.66 -12.62
N TYR A 102 22.58 1.56 -11.36
CA TYR A 102 21.46 0.70 -10.99
C TYR A 102 20.11 1.25 -11.49
N TYR A 103 19.92 2.57 -11.58
CA TYR A 103 18.69 3.21 -12.03
C TYR A 103 18.68 3.59 -13.52
N LYS A 104 19.82 3.46 -14.21
CA LYS A 104 19.99 3.73 -15.64
C LYS A 104 19.02 2.95 -16.53
N ASN A 105 18.46 3.61 -17.55
CA ASN A 105 17.53 3.07 -18.56
C ASN A 105 16.25 2.44 -17.99
N LEU A 106 15.84 2.82 -16.78
CA LEU A 106 14.64 2.29 -16.15
C LEU A 106 13.45 3.20 -16.47
N ASN A 107 12.54 2.74 -17.33
CA ASN A 107 11.28 3.43 -17.55
C ASN A 107 10.24 2.93 -16.53
N ILE A 108 9.88 3.79 -15.56
CA ILE A 108 8.78 3.50 -14.63
C ILE A 108 7.48 4.11 -15.21
N PRO A 109 6.44 3.28 -15.45
CA PRO A 109 5.16 3.77 -15.98
C PRO A 109 4.43 4.68 -14.97
N PRO A 110 3.26 5.24 -15.35
CA PRO A 110 2.41 5.93 -14.40
C PRO A 110 2.15 5.12 -13.13
N LEU A 111 2.19 5.80 -12.00
CA LEU A 111 2.00 5.23 -10.67
C LEU A 111 0.66 5.71 -10.11
N VAL A 112 -0.20 4.77 -9.72
CA VAL A 112 -1.47 5.05 -9.05
C VAL A 112 -1.45 4.40 -7.67
N THR A 113 -1.79 5.15 -6.65
CA THR A 113 -1.94 4.63 -5.29
C THR A 113 -3.40 4.59 -4.89
N VAL A 114 -3.85 3.48 -4.30
CA VAL A 114 -5.19 3.33 -3.75
C VAL A 114 -5.08 3.29 -2.24
N LEU A 115 -5.66 4.29 -1.58
CA LEU A 115 -5.68 4.36 -0.12
C LEU A 115 -6.76 3.40 0.38
N THR A 116 -6.32 2.40 1.14
CA THR A 116 -7.22 1.44 1.81
C THR A 116 -7.58 1.86 3.23
N ASP A 117 -7.02 2.97 3.71
CA ASP A 117 -7.26 3.53 5.04
C ASP A 117 -8.31 4.66 5.00
N TYR A 118 -9.00 4.88 6.11
CA TYR A 118 -9.98 5.96 6.28
C TYR A 118 -9.36 7.31 6.73
N THR A 119 -8.04 7.37 6.79
CA THR A 119 -7.26 8.58 7.13
C THR A 119 -6.04 8.68 6.22
N THR A 120 -5.48 9.88 6.08
CA THR A 120 -4.20 10.04 5.38
C THR A 120 -3.05 9.71 6.32
N HIS A 121 -2.05 9.02 5.76
CA HIS A 121 -0.75 8.90 6.38
C HIS A 121 0.27 9.43 5.39
N SER A 122 1.21 10.25 5.89
CA SER A 122 2.31 10.82 5.10
C SER A 122 3.10 9.78 4.29
N ALA A 123 3.09 8.50 4.68
CA ALA A 123 3.75 7.41 3.97
C ALA A 123 3.16 7.15 2.57
N TYR A 124 1.91 7.54 2.31
CA TYR A 124 1.32 7.43 0.97
C TYR A 124 1.72 8.57 0.03
N ILE A 125 2.19 9.70 0.57
CA ILE A 125 2.41 10.94 -0.18
C ILE A 125 3.79 10.91 -0.81
N GLN A 126 3.83 10.84 -2.13
CA GLN A 126 5.06 10.87 -2.91
C GLN A 126 4.90 11.71 -4.18
N ASN A 127 5.95 12.44 -4.56
CA ASN A 127 5.91 13.39 -5.68
C ASN A 127 5.73 12.69 -7.04
N GLU A 128 6.26 11.48 -7.20
CA GLU A 128 6.27 10.75 -8.48
C GLU A 128 4.99 9.94 -8.73
N ILE A 129 4.02 9.96 -7.79
CA ILE A 129 2.68 9.39 -7.95
C ILE A 129 1.84 10.28 -8.86
N ASN A 130 1.20 9.66 -9.85
CA ASN A 130 0.36 10.34 -10.83
C ASN A 130 -1.06 10.55 -10.32
N TYR A 131 -1.66 9.53 -9.70
CA TYR A 131 -3.00 9.61 -9.14
C TYR A 131 -3.14 8.91 -7.80
N TYR A 132 -4.03 9.46 -6.97
CA TYR A 132 -4.42 8.94 -5.67
C TYR A 132 -5.92 8.58 -5.73
N ILE A 133 -6.26 7.33 -5.41
CA ILE A 133 -7.65 6.90 -5.25
C ILE A 133 -7.96 6.86 -3.76
N ALA A 134 -8.93 7.65 -3.34
CA ALA A 134 -9.34 7.79 -1.95
C ALA A 134 -10.66 7.05 -1.68
N GLY A 135 -10.80 6.52 -0.47
CA GLY A 135 -12.00 5.82 -0.02
C GLY A 135 -13.24 6.71 0.14
N HIS A 136 -13.05 8.02 0.33
CA HIS A 136 -14.12 8.97 0.58
C HIS A 136 -13.66 10.40 0.26
N GLU A 137 -14.59 11.32 0.00
CA GLU A 137 -14.28 12.75 -0.23
C GLU A 137 -13.54 13.37 0.97
N TYR A 138 -13.87 12.96 2.19
CA TYR A 138 -13.12 13.37 3.39
C TYR A 138 -11.61 13.08 3.28
N VAL A 139 -11.22 11.89 2.83
CA VAL A 139 -9.81 11.52 2.67
C VAL A 139 -9.14 12.31 1.54
N LYS A 140 -9.89 12.69 0.50
CA LYS A 140 -9.39 13.57 -0.55
C LYS A 140 -9.09 14.97 0.00
N GLU A 141 -9.97 15.55 0.81
CA GLU A 141 -9.71 16.86 1.44
C GLU A 141 -8.45 16.82 2.31
N LEU A 142 -8.25 15.76 3.10
CA LEU A 142 -7.01 15.57 3.85
C LEU A 142 -5.76 15.50 2.95
N LEU A 143 -5.84 14.83 1.79
CA LEU A 143 -4.72 14.78 0.83
C LEU A 143 -4.44 16.16 0.21
N ILE A 144 -5.47 16.98 -0.01
CA ILE A 144 -5.33 18.36 -0.50
C ILE A 144 -4.65 19.22 0.57
N GLU A 145 -5.09 19.11 1.84
CA GLU A 145 -4.45 19.78 2.98
C GLU A 145 -2.98 19.37 3.15
N ASP A 146 -2.65 18.12 2.83
CA ASP A 146 -1.27 17.63 2.82
C ASP A 146 -0.45 18.06 1.58
N GLY A 147 -1.03 18.82 0.65
CA GLY A 147 -0.34 19.46 -0.47
C GLY A 147 -0.40 18.69 -1.79
N ILE A 148 -1.23 17.66 -1.91
CA ILE A 148 -1.46 16.97 -3.19
C ILE A 148 -2.44 17.79 -4.04
N ASP A 149 -2.10 17.98 -5.31
CA ASP A 149 -3.00 18.61 -6.28
C ASP A 149 -4.34 17.86 -6.37
N LYS A 150 -5.44 18.61 -6.18
CA LYS A 150 -6.82 18.09 -6.25
C LYS A 150 -7.10 17.29 -7.52
N GLU A 151 -6.48 17.65 -8.65
CA GLU A 151 -6.72 16.98 -9.93
C GLU A 151 -6.11 15.57 -9.97
N LYS A 152 -5.09 15.31 -9.13
CA LYS A 152 -4.49 13.99 -8.96
C LYS A 152 -5.32 13.06 -8.07
N ILE A 153 -6.32 13.55 -7.35
CA ILE A 153 -7.05 12.76 -6.35
C ILE A 153 -8.46 12.40 -6.86
N LYS A 154 -8.84 11.13 -6.73
CA LYS A 154 -10.14 10.59 -7.15
C LYS A 154 -10.80 9.84 -5.99
N ALA A 155 -11.94 10.33 -5.51
CA ALA A 155 -12.69 9.70 -4.42
C ALA A 155 -13.65 8.62 -4.96
N TYR A 156 -13.10 7.48 -5.43
CA TYR A 156 -13.89 6.39 -6.02
C TYR A 156 -14.31 5.31 -5.02
N GLY A 157 -13.86 5.38 -3.76
CA GLY A 157 -14.14 4.36 -2.75
C GLY A 157 -13.00 3.35 -2.61
N ILE A 158 -13.03 2.62 -1.49
CA ILE A 158 -12.12 1.49 -1.27
C ILE A 158 -12.60 0.34 -2.17
N PRO A 159 -11.72 -0.25 -3.00
CA PRO A 159 -12.11 -1.34 -3.87
C PRO A 159 -12.56 -2.55 -3.05
N VAL A 160 -13.73 -3.08 -3.41
CA VAL A 160 -14.29 -4.32 -2.86
C VAL A 160 -14.44 -5.37 -3.95
N GLU A 161 -14.51 -6.65 -3.56
CA GLU A 161 -14.81 -7.73 -4.49
C GLU A 161 -16.16 -7.51 -5.18
N LYS A 162 -16.23 -7.81 -6.49
CA LYS A 162 -17.43 -7.52 -7.29
C LYS A 162 -18.68 -8.24 -6.77
N SER A 163 -18.52 -9.38 -6.11
CA SER A 163 -19.61 -10.13 -5.50
C SER A 163 -20.35 -9.32 -4.43
N PHE A 164 -19.70 -8.38 -3.75
CA PHE A 164 -20.36 -7.49 -2.78
C PHE A 164 -21.27 -6.44 -3.44
N LEU A 165 -21.14 -6.21 -4.75
CA LEU A 165 -22.04 -5.33 -5.50
C LEU A 165 -23.34 -6.02 -5.89
N SER A 166 -23.41 -7.35 -5.76
CA SER A 166 -24.61 -8.12 -6.07
C SER A 166 -25.57 -8.06 -4.90
N HIS A 167 -26.79 -7.57 -5.13
CA HIS A 167 -27.84 -7.59 -4.13
C HIS A 167 -28.33 -9.04 -3.92
N ARG A 168 -28.50 -9.42 -2.65
CA ARG A 168 -29.16 -10.67 -2.26
C ARG A 168 -30.31 -10.36 -1.33
N ASP A 169 -31.42 -11.03 -1.57
CA ASP A 169 -32.61 -10.96 -0.74
C ASP A 169 -32.33 -11.48 0.67
N LYS A 170 -32.84 -10.78 1.68
CA LYS A 170 -32.52 -11.05 3.09
C LYS A 170 -33.09 -12.40 3.53
N GLU A 171 -34.34 -12.68 3.18
CA GLU A 171 -35.06 -13.91 3.52
C GLU A 171 -34.34 -15.12 2.91
N THR A 172 -33.87 -14.98 1.67
CA THR A 172 -33.06 -16.01 1.00
C THR A 172 -31.76 -16.28 1.76
N VAL A 173 -31.00 -15.24 2.13
CA VAL A 173 -29.72 -15.40 2.85
C VAL A 173 -29.93 -16.01 4.25
N LEU A 174 -30.98 -15.61 4.97
CA LEU A 174 -31.30 -16.18 6.28
C LEU A 174 -31.68 -17.67 6.16
N SER A 175 -32.49 -18.04 5.16
CA SER A 175 -32.83 -19.44 4.91
C SER A 175 -31.61 -20.29 4.54
N GLU A 176 -30.66 -19.77 3.76
CA GLU A 176 -29.43 -20.48 3.41
C GLU A 176 -28.49 -20.68 4.60
N LEU A 177 -28.53 -19.78 5.58
CA LEU A 177 -27.72 -19.82 6.80
C LEU A 177 -28.44 -20.50 7.98
N ASP A 178 -29.65 -21.03 7.76
CA ASP A 178 -30.49 -21.67 8.78
C ASP A 178 -30.83 -20.72 9.96
N LEU A 179 -31.05 -19.44 9.64
CA LEU A 179 -31.38 -18.38 10.60
C LEU A 179 -32.87 -18.02 10.56
N ASP A 180 -33.46 -17.80 11.75
CA ASP A 180 -34.88 -17.45 11.91
C ASP A 180 -35.15 -16.00 11.45
N PRO A 181 -36.02 -15.77 10.44
CA PRO A 181 -36.30 -14.44 9.91
C PRO A 181 -37.00 -13.50 10.89
N ASN A 182 -37.62 -14.04 11.95
CA ASN A 182 -38.31 -13.25 12.96
C ASN A 182 -37.39 -12.77 14.10
N LYS A 183 -36.13 -13.22 14.12
CA LYS A 183 -35.16 -12.84 15.14
C LYS A 183 -34.23 -11.75 14.63
N PHE A 184 -33.87 -10.83 15.53
CA PHE A 184 -32.81 -9.88 15.26
C PHE A 184 -31.47 -10.62 15.12
N THR A 185 -30.84 -10.51 13.95
CA THR A 185 -29.56 -11.14 13.65
C THR A 185 -28.43 -10.12 13.78
N VAL A 186 -27.37 -10.48 14.52
CA VAL A 186 -26.14 -9.68 14.64
C VAL A 186 -25.01 -10.38 13.90
N LEU A 187 -24.35 -9.67 12.99
CA LEU A 187 -23.11 -10.13 12.36
C LEU A 187 -21.92 -9.66 13.19
N LEU A 188 -21.23 -10.59 13.84
CA LEU A 188 -19.95 -10.33 14.52
C LEU A 188 -18.79 -10.76 13.64
N MET A 189 -17.94 -9.81 13.25
CA MET A 189 -16.74 -10.06 12.47
C MET A 189 -15.53 -9.49 13.20
N GLY A 190 -14.47 -10.29 13.34
CA GLY A 190 -13.18 -9.83 13.89
C GLY A 190 -12.17 -9.41 12.83
N GLY A 191 -12.48 -9.62 11.53
CA GLY A 191 -11.53 -9.46 10.43
C GLY A 191 -10.35 -10.44 10.51
N SER A 192 -9.71 -10.75 9.38
CA SER A 192 -8.46 -11.51 9.26
C SER A 192 -8.18 -12.54 10.39
N PHE A 193 -7.33 -12.20 11.37
CA PHE A 193 -6.86 -13.10 12.42
C PHE A 193 -7.80 -13.25 13.63
N GLY A 194 -8.94 -12.55 13.67
CA GLY A 194 -9.81 -12.53 14.85
C GLY A 194 -9.09 -11.94 16.08
N ALA A 195 -8.18 -10.99 15.85
CA ALA A 195 -7.37 -10.40 16.91
C ALA A 195 -8.23 -9.44 17.76
N GLY A 196 -8.50 -9.85 18.99
CA GLY A 196 -9.28 -9.08 19.96
C GLY A 196 -9.91 -10.03 20.98
N SER A 197 -9.86 -9.71 22.27
CA SER A 197 -10.65 -10.44 23.26
C SER A 197 -12.07 -9.89 23.23
N ILE A 198 -12.95 -10.49 22.43
CA ILE A 198 -14.39 -10.31 22.61
C ILE A 198 -14.72 -11.04 23.91
N ARG A 199 -14.85 -10.27 24.99
CA ARG A 199 -15.31 -10.74 26.31
C ARG A 199 -16.70 -10.20 26.55
#